data_AF-A0A1N5WIX7-F1
#
_entry.id   AF-A0A1N5WIX7-F1
#
_cell.length_a   1.000
_cell.length_b   1.000
_cell.length_c   1.000
_cell.angle_alpha   90.00
_cell.angle_beta   90.00
_cell.angle_gamma   90.00
#
_symmetry.space_group_name_H-M   'P 1'
#
loop_
_entity.id
_entity.type
_entity.pdbx_description
1 polymer ?
#
loop_
_entity_poly.entity_id
_entity_poly.type
_entity_poly.pdbx_seq_one_letter_code
_entity_poly.pdbx_strand_id
1 'polypeptide(L)' 'MSCGCMNQSEKGNGRHSMHDHGNMGGKSDDSSMTAMDILDIRYAKGEISMEDYKSMKSEIASRQ' A
#
# COMPACT_ATOMS: atom_id res chain seq x y z
N MET A 1 6.60 -59.68 -21.50
CA MET A 1 7.34 -59.46 -20.24
C MET A 1 8.00 -58.09 -20.31
N SER A 2 8.00 -57.39 -19.17
CA SER A 2 8.33 -55.99 -18.90
C SER A 2 9.52 -55.39 -19.66
N CYS A 3 9.44 -54.10 -19.96
CA CYS A 3 10.43 -53.17 -19.43
C CYS A 3 9.80 -51.78 -19.26
N GLY A 4 9.31 -51.52 -18.04
CA GLY A 4 8.88 -50.20 -17.62
C GLY A 4 10.10 -49.29 -17.47
N CYS A 5 10.13 -48.21 -18.24
CA CYS A 5 11.11 -47.15 -18.07
C CYS A 5 10.62 -46.17 -17.00
N MET A 6 10.71 -46.58 -15.73
CA MET A 6 10.76 -45.65 -14.61
C MET A 6 12.21 -45.22 -14.43
N ASN A 7 12.55 -43.97 -14.76
CA ASN A 7 13.25 -43.09 -13.82
C ASN A 7 13.50 -41.68 -14.37
N GLN A 8 13.02 -40.73 -13.58
CA GLN A 8 13.67 -39.48 -13.18
C GLN A 8 13.90 -38.39 -14.24
N SER A 9 12.97 -37.44 -14.24
CA SER A 9 13.32 -36.02 -14.25
C SER A 9 12.27 -35.20 -13.52
N GLU A 10 12.01 -35.52 -12.25
CA GLU A 10 11.44 -34.54 -11.32
C GLU A 10 12.54 -33.60 -10.84
N LYS A 11 13.04 -32.81 -11.78
CA LYS A 11 13.77 -31.56 -11.54
C LYS A 11 13.19 -30.49 -12.45
N GLY A 12 11.87 -30.36 -12.39
CA GLY A 12 11.21 -29.13 -12.78
C GLY A 12 11.45 -28.10 -11.69
N ASN A 13 12.62 -27.44 -11.73
CA ASN A 13 12.80 -26.14 -11.10
C ASN A 13 11.82 -25.18 -11.78
N GLY A 14 10.55 -25.24 -11.37
CA GLY A 14 9.56 -24.21 -11.62
C GLY A 14 10.01 -22.99 -10.84
N ARG A 15 10.92 -22.21 -11.44
CA ARG A 15 11.20 -20.83 -11.05
C ARG A 15 9.92 -20.05 -11.27
N HIS A 16 8.95 -20.22 -10.38
CA HIS A 16 7.85 -19.29 -10.22
C HIS A 16 8.43 -18.10 -9.45
N SER A 17 9.26 -17.31 -10.12
CA SER A 17 9.39 -15.90 -9.80
C SER A 17 8.13 -15.21 -10.27
N MET A 18 7.00 -15.54 -9.65
CA MET A 18 5.91 -14.59 -9.52
C MET A 18 6.36 -13.67 -8.39
N HIS A 19 7.19 -12.69 -8.74
CA HIS A 19 7.20 -11.47 -7.95
C HIS A 19 5.83 -10.87 -8.20
N ASP A 20 4.87 -11.32 -7.40
CA ASP A 20 3.62 -10.64 -7.19
C ASP A 20 4.03 -9.26 -6.71
N HIS A 21 4.02 -8.30 -7.63
CA HIS A 21 4.17 -6.90 -7.29
C HIS A 21 2.81 -6.45 -6.72
N GLY A 22 2.46 -7.05 -5.60
CA GLY A 22 1.48 -6.56 -4.67
C GLY A 22 2.06 -5.32 -3.99
N ASN A 23 2.26 -4.25 -4.77
CA ASN A 23 2.19 -2.91 -4.23
C ASN A 23 0.73 -2.66 -3.82
N MET A 24 0.27 -3.39 -2.80
CA MET A 24 -0.80 -2.94 -1.93
C MET A 24 -0.20 -1.88 -1.01
N GLY A 25 0.32 -0.82 -1.62
CA GLY A 25 0.58 0.43 -0.93
C GLY A 25 -0.78 0.97 -0.49
N GLY A 26 -0.97 1.02 0.83
CA GLY A 26 -2.02 1.82 1.43
C GLY A 26 -3.36 1.13 1.65
N LYS A 27 -3.37 -0.07 2.24
CA LYS A 27 -4.41 -0.36 3.24
C LYS A 27 -3.94 0.18 4.60
N SER A 28 -3.72 1.48 4.65
CA SER A 28 -3.65 2.19 5.92
C SER A 28 -5.08 2.35 6.39
N ASP A 29 -5.53 1.30 7.08
CA ASP A 29 -6.58 1.30 8.08
C ASP A 29 -7.26 2.67 8.28
N ASP A 30 -8.43 2.80 7.65
CA ASP A 30 -9.39 3.90 7.72
C ASP A 30 -9.85 4.23 9.17
N SER A 31 -9.41 3.46 10.17
CA SER A 31 -9.94 3.53 11.53
C SER A 31 -9.25 4.54 12.46
N SER A 32 -8.21 5.27 12.03
CA SER A 32 -7.49 6.23 12.89
C SER A 32 -6.98 7.51 12.23
N MET A 33 -7.52 7.89 11.06
CA MET A 33 -7.13 9.18 10.47
C MET A 33 -7.50 10.34 11.39
N THR A 34 -6.49 11.11 11.81
CA THR A 34 -6.71 12.30 12.61
C THR A 34 -7.20 13.45 11.72
N ALA A 35 -7.76 14.49 12.34
CA ALA A 35 -8.12 15.70 11.61
C ALA A 35 -6.93 16.33 10.86
N MET A 36 -5.70 16.15 11.37
CA MET A 36 -4.48 16.58 10.68
C MET A 36 -4.19 15.74 9.44
N ASP A 37 -4.30 14.41 9.53
CA ASP A 37 -4.08 13.53 8.38
C ASP A 37 -5.02 13.85 7.22
N ILE A 38 -6.30 14.08 7.53
CA ILE A 38 -7.32 14.47 6.54
C ILE A 38 -7.00 15.85 5.93
N LEU A 39 -6.44 16.77 6.70
CA LEU A 39 -6.03 18.09 6.22
C LEU A 39 -4.82 18.00 5.28
N ASP A 40 -3.80 17.22 5.65
CA ASP A 40 -2.60 17.00 4.84
C ASP A 40 -2.93 16.31 3.50
N ILE A 41 -3.83 15.33 3.50
CA ILE A 41 -4.28 14.67 2.27
C ILE A 41 -4.94 15.66 1.32
N ARG A 42 -5.85 16.51 1.83
CA ARG A 42 -6.56 17.51 1.01
C ARG A 42 -5.60 18.53 0.40
N TYR A 43 -4.59 18.97 1.16
CA TYR A 43 -3.55 19.87 0.65
C TYR A 43 -2.68 19.19 -0.41
N ALA A 44 -2.25 17.94 -0.18
CA ALA A 44 -1.44 17.19 -1.15
C ALA A 44 -2.19 16.93 -2.48
N LYS A 45 -3.51 16.78 -2.43
CA LYS A 45 -4.37 16.69 -3.62
C LYS A 45 -4.62 18.04 -4.31
N GLY A 46 -4.24 19.15 -3.69
CA GLY A 46 -4.53 20.50 -4.19
C GLY A 46 -6.00 20.90 -4.07
N GLU A 47 -6.78 20.22 -3.22
CA GLU A 47 -8.20 20.55 -2.97
C GLU A 47 -8.37 21.82 -2.15
N ILE A 48 -7.32 22.22 -1.41
CA ILE A 48 -7.27 23.43 -0.61
C ILE A 48 -5.99 24.22 -0.89
N SER A 49 -6.06 25.54 -0.73
CA SER A 49 -4.90 26.40 -0.91
C SER A 49 -3.92 26.29 0.27
N MET A 50 -2.68 26.76 0.09
CA MET A 50 -1.71 26.81 1.18
C MET A 50 -2.18 27.71 2.34
N GLU A 51 -2.93 28.77 2.05
CA GLU A 51 -3.49 29.68 3.06
C GLU A 51 -4.52 28.96 3.92
N ASP A 52 -5.46 28.26 3.27
CA ASP A 52 -6.48 27.44 3.92
C ASP A 52 -5.87 26.34 4.79
N TYR A 53 -4.84 25.65 4.27
CA TYR A 53 -4.11 24.63 5.00
C TYR A 53 -3.48 25.18 6.29
N LYS A 54 -2.81 26.35 6.22
CA LYS A 54 -2.20 26.98 7.41
C LYS A 54 -3.25 27.39 8.44
N SER A 55 -4.35 27.97 7.99
CA SER A 55 -5.46 28.38 8.86
C SER A 55 -6.03 27.18 9.62
N MET A 56 -6.43 26.13 8.89
CA MET A 56 -7.01 24.92 9.48
C MET A 56 -6.04 24.18 10.38
N LYS A 57 -4.75 24.13 10.02
CA LYS A 57 -3.71 23.53 10.85
C LYS A 57 -3.60 24.22 12.22
N SER A 58 -3.66 25.55 12.24
CA SER A 58 -3.66 26.30 13.51
C SER A 58 -4.90 26.01 14.35
N GLU A 59 -6.07 25.89 13.74
CA GLU A 59 -7.30 25.59 14.46
C GLU A 59 -7.30 24.19 15.08
N ILE A 60 -6.76 23.18 14.37
CA ILE A 60 -6.68 21.81 14.88
C ILE A 60 -5.63 21.72 16.00
N ALA A 61 -4.48 22.40 15.85
CA ALA A 61 -3.43 22.41 16.87
C ALA A 61 -3.87 23.10 18.17
N SER A 62 -4.71 24.14 18.10
CA SER A 62 -5.23 24.84 19.28
C SER A 62 -6.29 24.06 20.07
N ARG A 63 -6.81 22.95 19.52
CA ARG A 63 -7.86 22.12 20.14
C ARG A 63 -7.31 20.90 20.90
N GLN A 64 -6.00 20.71 20.91
CA GLN A 64 -5.29 19.68 21.69
C GLN A 64 -4.69 20.29 22.96
#